data_AF-A0AAN7ZTN6-F1
#
_entry.id   AF-A0AAN7ZTN6-F1
#
_cell.length_a   1.000
_cell.length_b   1.000
_cell.length_c   1.000
_cell.angle_alpha   90.00
_cell.angle_beta   90.00
_cell.angle_gamma   90.00
#
_symmetry.space_group_name_H-M   'P 1'
#
loop_
_entity.id
_entity.type
_entity.pdbx_description
1 polymer ?
#
loop_
_entity_poly.entity_id
_entity_poly.type
_entity_poly.pdbx_seq_one_letter_code
_entity_poly.pdbx_strand_id
1 'polypeptide(L)'
;MEPNKIISCAANTSTSKYRNVKVAPQRKRILSDTRLLPSPKRDVASPNVKRRPPLGDLNKNVATFNKQSGVSSSKITITSHARTETKLPNQAAYMLFNNDEFHSDICDEYLETMVLHELKKDWKYVSPKGSVKCYQVHSRANVVNWLIKAQEYLNQPSTVFYKTVRLFDTVLAATDVPHNMYQLISFVIMWIVTKFENVHFPTTKKLAKLCNNVYTIEQILKLEKKLLVFFGFDLNVPDTIFYVDFYIIKLNHPSELLYNAVEYILECYILHKTSSTVIASVQAAAAVSLALNLLHPTSQLWDSLSNIVGYYSDIELNDVMQDMLKQIHKVQDPKYECRYPFEKYSAQEKQKVATILLRKLIAS
;
A
#
# COMPACT_ATOMS: atom_id res chain seq x y z
N MET A 1 55.23 -42.73 41.49
CA MET A 1 53.90 -42.09 41.34
C MET A 1 53.23 -42.71 40.13
N GLU A 2 52.02 -43.19 40.37
CA GLU A 2 51.16 -44.04 39.54
C GLU A 2 50.68 -43.43 38.19
N PRO A 3 50.05 -44.25 37.31
CA PRO A 3 50.31 -44.25 35.86
C PRO A 3 49.08 -43.87 35.00
N ASN A 4 49.21 -43.84 33.66
CA ASN A 4 48.48 -44.77 32.79
C ASN A 4 48.75 -44.60 31.28
N LYS A 5 48.98 -45.75 30.64
CA LYS A 5 49.08 -46.01 29.18
C LYS A 5 47.69 -46.09 28.54
N ILE A 6 47.54 -45.61 27.31
CA ILE A 6 46.54 -46.03 26.30
C ILE A 6 47.23 -45.85 24.94
N ILE A 7 47.87 -46.85 24.30
CA ILE A 7 47.39 -47.99 23.48
C ILE A 7 46.40 -47.58 22.36
N SER A 8 46.91 -47.62 21.13
CA SER A 8 46.17 -47.61 19.87
C SER A 8 45.52 -48.98 19.61
N CYS A 9 44.34 -48.99 18.99
CA CYS A 9 43.81 -50.16 18.30
C CYS A 9 43.01 -49.77 17.07
N ALA A 10 43.30 -50.49 15.99
CA ALA A 10 42.67 -50.43 14.69
C ALA A 10 41.37 -51.26 14.65
N ALA A 11 40.54 -50.90 13.68
CA ALA A 11 39.59 -51.69 12.89
C ALA A 11 38.87 -52.89 13.56
N ASN A 12 37.53 -52.82 13.58
CA ASN A 12 36.70 -53.97 13.27
C ASN A 12 35.38 -53.56 12.59
N THR A 13 35.13 -54.20 11.47
CA THR A 13 33.91 -54.23 10.64
C THR A 13 32.77 -54.99 11.32
N SER A 14 31.53 -54.52 11.18
CA SER A 14 30.36 -55.38 10.86
C SER A 14 29.05 -54.57 10.65
N THR A 15 28.59 -54.58 9.40
CA THR A 15 27.21 -54.88 8.93
C THR A 15 25.99 -54.38 9.72
N SER A 16 25.09 -53.64 9.04
CA SER A 16 23.74 -54.13 8.68
C SER A 16 22.83 -53.06 8.04
N LYS A 17 22.52 -53.29 6.76
CA LYS A 17 21.21 -53.18 6.08
C LYS A 17 20.32 -51.97 6.41
N TYR A 18 20.13 -51.08 5.43
CA TYR A 18 18.79 -50.71 4.95
C TYR A 18 18.76 -50.55 3.42
N ARG A 19 17.68 -51.07 2.85
CA ARG A 19 17.45 -51.41 1.45
C ARG A 19 17.29 -50.17 0.57
N ASN A 20 17.93 -50.20 -0.60
CA ASN A 20 17.46 -49.51 -1.79
C ASN A 20 16.11 -50.09 -2.21
N VAL A 21 15.06 -49.27 -2.19
CA VAL A 21 13.80 -49.57 -2.88
C VAL A 21 13.54 -48.46 -3.89
N LYS A 22 13.78 -48.77 -5.16
CA LYS A 22 13.19 -48.04 -6.28
C LYS A 22 11.68 -48.24 -6.22
N VAL A 23 10.93 -47.17 -5.99
CA VAL A 23 9.50 -47.10 -6.30
C VAL A 23 9.26 -45.79 -7.03
N ALA A 24 9.12 -45.86 -8.36
CA ALA A 24 8.30 -44.88 -9.04
C ALA A 24 6.84 -45.18 -8.67
N PRO A 25 6.02 -44.17 -8.34
CA PRO A 25 4.77 -44.11 -9.09
C PRO A 25 4.27 -42.70 -9.38
N GLN A 26 3.84 -42.55 -10.64
CA GLN A 26 2.57 -41.97 -11.05
C GLN A 26 2.30 -40.48 -10.74
N ARG A 27 2.43 -39.69 -11.81
CA ARG A 27 1.50 -38.58 -12.10
C ARG A 27 0.07 -39.08 -11.89
N LYS A 28 -0.54 -38.74 -10.76
CA LYS A 28 -1.97 -38.60 -10.64
C LYS A 28 -2.27 -37.11 -10.57
N ARG A 29 -2.86 -36.60 -11.65
CA ARG A 29 -3.69 -35.39 -11.63
C ARG A 29 -4.70 -35.57 -10.49
N ILE A 30 -4.54 -34.84 -9.40
CA ILE A 30 -5.65 -34.51 -8.51
C ILE A 30 -6.19 -33.19 -9.05
N LEU A 31 -6.96 -33.33 -10.13
CA LEU A 31 -7.92 -32.34 -10.59
C LEU A 31 -9.21 -32.67 -9.85
N SER A 32 -9.37 -32.16 -8.64
CA SER A 32 -10.67 -32.14 -7.96
C SER A 32 -10.60 -31.12 -6.83
N ASP A 33 -11.42 -30.09 -6.99
CA ASP A 33 -11.78 -29.06 -6.01
C ASP A 33 -10.84 -27.87 -5.83
N THR A 34 -10.16 -27.44 -6.89
CA THR A 34 -10.09 -26.00 -7.14
C THR A 34 -11.52 -25.54 -7.41
N ARG A 35 -12.20 -25.00 -6.40
CA ARG A 35 -13.29 -24.06 -6.67
C ARG A 35 -12.65 -22.92 -7.43
N LEU A 36 -12.62 -23.04 -8.74
CA LEU A 36 -12.45 -21.93 -9.67
C LEU A 36 -13.48 -20.90 -9.21
N LEU A 37 -13.02 -19.90 -8.45
CA LEU A 37 -13.81 -18.71 -8.25
C LEU A 37 -14.08 -18.20 -9.66
N PRO A 38 -15.35 -18.00 -10.03
CA PRO A 38 -15.66 -17.59 -11.38
C PRO A 38 -14.88 -16.31 -11.64
N SER A 39 -14.03 -16.33 -12.68
CA SER A 39 -13.59 -15.10 -13.31
C SER A 39 -14.88 -14.30 -13.52
N PRO A 40 -15.02 -13.09 -12.96
CA PRO A 40 -16.19 -12.31 -13.27
C PRO A 40 -16.12 -12.08 -14.77
N LYS A 41 -17.02 -12.74 -15.51
CA LYS A 41 -17.25 -12.45 -16.92
C LYS A 41 -17.33 -10.93 -17.00
N ARG A 42 -16.69 -10.36 -18.03
CA ARG A 42 -16.92 -8.97 -18.41
C ARG A 42 -18.35 -8.82 -18.92
N ASP A 43 -19.32 -9.09 -18.05
CA ASP A 43 -20.70 -8.76 -18.29
C ASP A 43 -20.79 -7.27 -17.97
N VAL A 44 -20.91 -6.51 -19.04
CA VAL A 44 -21.15 -5.06 -19.05
C VAL A 44 -22.53 -4.82 -18.44
N ALA A 45 -22.61 -4.95 -17.12
CA ALA A 45 -23.74 -4.55 -16.30
C ALA A 45 -23.18 -4.27 -14.91
N SER A 46 -22.83 -3.02 -14.66
CA SER A 46 -22.50 -2.56 -13.31
C SER A 46 -23.60 -3.03 -12.36
N PRO A 47 -23.28 -3.75 -11.25
CA PRO A 47 -24.29 -4.00 -10.23
C PRO A 47 -24.84 -2.63 -9.81
N ASN A 48 -26.14 -2.55 -9.50
CA ASN A 48 -26.82 -1.31 -9.07
C ASN A 48 -26.09 -0.69 -7.86
N VAL A 49 -25.01 0.04 -8.10
CA VAL A 49 -24.33 0.89 -7.14
C VAL A 49 -25.32 2.01 -6.91
N LYS A 50 -26.00 1.99 -5.75
CA LYS A 50 -26.74 3.17 -5.27
C LYS A 50 -25.80 4.37 -5.48
N ARG A 51 -26.14 5.24 -6.44
CA ARG A 51 -25.29 6.38 -6.79
C ARG A 51 -25.03 7.15 -5.50
N ARG A 52 -23.76 7.32 -5.14
CA ARG A 52 -23.39 8.09 -3.96
C ARG A 52 -24.03 9.47 -4.11
N PRO A 53 -24.74 9.99 -3.09
CA PRO A 53 -25.34 11.30 -3.20
C PRO A 53 -24.21 12.30 -3.51
N PRO A 54 -24.38 13.22 -4.48
CA PRO A 54 -23.36 14.21 -4.74
C PRO A 54 -23.05 14.96 -3.44
N LEU A 55 -21.76 15.21 -3.11
CA LEU A 55 -21.46 16.27 -2.13
C LEU A 55 -22.10 17.52 -2.74
N GLY A 56 -23.24 17.96 -2.19
CA GLY A 56 -23.99 19.08 -2.76
C GLY A 56 -23.10 20.28 -3.09
N ASP A 57 -23.50 21.06 -4.09
CA ASP A 57 -22.77 22.16 -4.75
C ASP A 57 -21.59 22.75 -3.93
N LEU A 58 -20.41 22.14 -4.08
CA LEU A 58 -19.18 22.62 -3.43
C LEU A 58 -18.84 24.04 -3.91
N ASN A 59 -19.17 24.39 -5.15
CA ASN A 59 -18.88 25.71 -5.74
C ASN A 59 -19.60 26.87 -5.05
N LYS A 60 -20.90 26.73 -4.72
CA LYS A 60 -21.63 27.75 -3.93
C LYS A 60 -21.05 27.91 -2.53
N ASN A 61 -20.61 26.80 -1.94
CA ASN A 61 -19.94 26.82 -0.65
C ASN A 61 -18.53 27.40 -0.76
N VAL A 62 -17.75 27.13 -1.80
CA VAL A 62 -16.43 27.77 -2.03
C VAL A 62 -16.57 29.28 -2.13
N ALA A 63 -17.61 29.80 -2.79
CA ALA A 63 -17.90 31.23 -2.79
C ALA A 63 -18.30 31.77 -1.41
N THR A 64 -18.98 30.98 -0.57
CA THR A 64 -19.34 31.37 0.81
C THR A 64 -18.13 31.27 1.75
N PHE A 65 -17.29 30.24 1.58
CA PHE A 65 -16.02 30.04 2.26
C PHE A 65 -15.05 31.19 1.94
N ASN A 66 -14.88 31.54 0.66
CA ASN A 66 -14.03 32.64 0.22
C ASN A 66 -14.62 34.05 0.48
N LYS A 67 -15.92 34.17 0.76
CA LYS A 67 -16.54 35.46 1.16
C LYS A 67 -16.42 35.74 2.66
N GLN A 68 -16.41 34.72 3.51
CA GLN A 68 -16.28 34.87 4.97
C GLN A 68 -14.82 34.99 5.42
N SER A 69 -13.89 34.53 4.61
CA SER A 69 -12.46 34.67 4.84
C SER A 69 -11.87 35.20 3.53
N GLY A 70 -11.29 36.41 3.55
CA GLY A 70 -10.60 37.01 2.39
C GLY A 70 -9.35 36.24 1.98
N VAL A 71 -9.51 34.96 1.64
CA VAL A 71 -8.46 33.96 1.52
C VAL A 71 -8.04 33.86 0.06
N SER A 72 -6.89 34.46 -0.23
CA SER A 72 -6.09 34.10 -1.39
C SER A 72 -5.58 32.66 -1.21
N SER A 73 -5.65 31.85 -2.26
CA SER A 73 -5.26 30.43 -2.34
C SER A 73 -3.98 30.10 -1.55
N SER A 74 -4.10 29.79 -0.26
CA SER A 74 -2.96 29.56 0.62
C SER A 74 -2.76 28.05 0.75
N LYS A 75 -1.65 27.54 0.21
CA LYS A 75 -1.26 26.13 0.35
C LYS A 75 -1.09 25.80 1.83
N ILE A 76 -1.53 24.61 2.25
CA ILE A 76 -1.26 24.10 3.59
C ILE A 76 0.25 23.84 3.70
N THR A 77 0.97 24.71 4.40
CA THR A 77 2.43 24.60 4.57
C THR A 77 2.74 23.87 5.86
N ILE A 78 3.33 22.68 5.74
CA ILE A 78 3.82 21.90 6.89
C ILE A 78 5.25 22.36 7.17
N THR A 79 5.48 23.04 8.30
CA THR A 79 6.82 23.49 8.72
C THR A 79 7.46 22.45 9.65
N SER A 80 8.70 22.07 9.34
CA SER A 80 9.40 20.88 9.85
C SER A 80 10.07 21.10 11.21
N HIS A 81 9.35 20.94 12.33
CA HIS A 81 9.98 20.90 13.66
C HIS A 81 9.30 19.86 14.56
N ALA A 82 9.67 18.59 14.41
CA ALA A 82 9.48 17.57 15.44
C ALA A 82 10.60 16.53 15.32
N ARG A 83 11.34 16.30 16.42
CA ARG A 83 12.27 15.17 16.53
C ARG A 83 11.44 13.89 16.54
N THR A 84 11.72 13.01 15.60
CA THR A 84 11.15 11.66 15.49
C THR A 84 11.91 10.69 16.37
N GLU A 85 11.22 10.08 17.34
CA GLU A 85 11.61 8.75 17.82
C GLU A 85 11.12 7.74 16.78
N THR A 86 12.07 7.12 16.08
CA THR A 86 11.82 6.08 15.08
C THR A 86 11.42 4.78 15.76
N LYS A 87 10.11 4.53 15.86
CA LYS A 87 9.60 3.14 15.94
C LYS A 87 9.29 2.68 14.52
N LEU A 88 9.69 1.46 14.17
CA LEU A 88 9.36 0.87 12.86
C LEU A 88 7.87 1.08 12.55
N PRO A 89 7.51 1.46 11.31
CA PRO A 89 6.12 1.35 10.87
C PRO A 89 5.67 -0.09 11.05
N ASN A 90 4.49 -0.30 11.64
CA ASN A 90 3.88 -1.62 11.83
C ASN A 90 4.65 -2.61 12.71
N GLN A 91 5.26 -2.15 13.81
CA GLN A 91 5.75 -3.03 14.87
C GLN A 91 4.67 -4.03 15.32
N ALA A 92 3.39 -3.66 15.31
CA ALA A 92 2.29 -4.57 15.65
C ALA A 92 2.04 -5.69 14.63
N ALA A 93 2.12 -5.42 13.32
CA ALA A 93 2.00 -6.48 12.30
C ALA A 93 3.24 -7.37 12.34
N TYR A 94 4.43 -6.77 12.42
CA TYR A 94 5.68 -7.50 12.57
C TYR A 94 5.71 -8.36 13.84
N MET A 95 5.15 -7.89 14.96
CA MET A 95 5.02 -8.66 16.21
C MET A 95 3.91 -9.72 16.12
N LEU A 96 2.78 -9.45 15.44
CA LEU A 96 1.74 -10.45 15.18
C LEU A 96 2.26 -11.63 14.33
N PHE A 97 3.17 -11.35 13.39
CA PHE A 97 3.71 -12.37 12.48
C PHE A 97 5.05 -12.98 12.93
N ASN A 98 5.77 -12.37 13.89
CA ASN A 98 7.02 -12.92 14.47
C ASN A 98 6.88 -13.38 15.94
N ASN A 99 5.70 -13.29 16.56
CA ASN A 99 5.51 -13.86 17.88
C ASN A 99 5.40 -15.39 17.73
N ASP A 100 6.47 -16.09 18.10
CA ASP A 100 6.55 -17.56 18.20
C ASP A 100 5.43 -18.20 19.05
N GLU A 101 4.69 -17.41 19.83
CA GLU A 101 3.53 -17.84 20.64
C GLU A 101 2.24 -18.07 19.84
N PHE A 102 2.05 -17.40 18.69
CA PHE A 102 0.89 -17.61 17.82
C PHE A 102 1.31 -18.48 16.65
N HIS A 103 1.40 -19.78 16.91
CA HIS A 103 1.71 -20.83 15.94
C HIS A 103 1.14 -20.55 14.53
N SER A 104 2.00 -20.79 13.53
CA SER A 104 1.74 -20.85 12.08
C SER A 104 0.36 -21.38 11.67
N ASP A 105 -0.24 -22.26 12.48
CA ASP A 105 -1.49 -22.97 12.19
C ASP A 105 -2.74 -22.07 12.31
N ILE A 106 -2.77 -21.09 13.23
CA ILE A 106 -3.93 -20.19 13.41
C ILE A 106 -3.96 -19.11 12.32
N CYS A 107 -2.79 -18.62 11.93
CA CYS A 107 -2.67 -17.59 10.91
C CYS A 107 -3.07 -18.15 9.54
N ASP A 108 -2.66 -19.36 9.16
CA ASP A 108 -2.99 -19.89 7.83
C ASP A 108 -4.47 -20.25 7.64
N GLU A 109 -5.16 -20.74 8.68
CA GLU A 109 -6.57 -21.14 8.59
C GLU A 109 -7.49 -19.99 8.14
N TYR A 110 -7.28 -18.79 8.71
CA TYR A 110 -8.14 -17.64 8.43
C TYR A 110 -7.55 -16.66 7.41
N LEU A 111 -6.23 -16.63 7.20
CA LEU A 111 -5.60 -15.63 6.32
C LEU A 111 -6.14 -15.69 4.89
N GLU A 112 -6.33 -16.89 4.34
CA GLU A 112 -6.92 -17.03 2.99
C GLU A 112 -8.36 -16.51 2.95
N THR A 113 -9.18 -16.82 3.96
CA THR A 113 -10.56 -16.33 4.02
C THR A 113 -10.64 -14.82 4.23
N MET A 114 -9.74 -14.24 5.02
CA MET A 114 -9.60 -12.79 5.21
C MET A 114 -9.23 -12.10 3.90
N VAL A 115 -8.23 -12.62 3.18
CA VAL A 115 -7.81 -12.09 1.87
C VAL A 115 -8.95 -12.17 0.86
N LEU A 116 -9.65 -13.31 0.77
CA LEU A 116 -10.81 -13.46 -0.11
C LEU A 116 -11.95 -12.49 0.25
N HIS A 117 -12.15 -12.22 1.54
CA HIS A 117 -13.12 -11.23 1.99
C HIS A 117 -12.72 -9.80 1.62
N GLU A 118 -11.45 -9.42 1.80
CA GLU A 118 -10.95 -8.10 1.38
C GLU A 118 -10.98 -7.93 -0.14
N LEU A 119 -10.68 -8.98 -0.92
CA LEU A 119 -10.75 -8.96 -2.38
C LEU A 119 -12.16 -8.68 -2.90
N LYS A 120 -13.20 -9.22 -2.23
CA LYS A 120 -14.60 -8.92 -2.56
C LYS A 120 -14.93 -7.44 -2.39
N LYS A 121 -14.29 -6.75 -1.45
CA LYS A 121 -14.46 -5.31 -1.23
C LYS A 121 -13.65 -4.46 -2.22
N ASP A 122 -12.52 -4.98 -2.71
CA ASP A 122 -11.53 -4.21 -3.48
C ASP A 122 -12.15 -3.52 -4.70
N TRP A 123 -13.00 -4.23 -5.42
CA TRP A 123 -13.70 -3.72 -6.60
C TRP A 123 -14.68 -2.56 -6.32
N LYS A 124 -15.17 -2.39 -5.09
CA LYS A 124 -16.12 -1.33 -4.73
C LYS A 124 -15.49 0.07 -4.73
N TYR A 125 -14.20 0.15 -4.44
CA TYR A 125 -13.49 1.42 -4.25
C TYR A 125 -12.58 1.78 -5.44
N VAL A 126 -12.55 0.96 -6.48
CA VAL A 126 -11.86 1.28 -7.74
C VAL A 126 -12.63 2.34 -8.50
N SER A 127 -11.93 3.39 -8.89
CA SER A 127 -12.49 4.40 -9.80
C SER A 127 -12.58 3.82 -11.21
N PRO A 128 -13.72 3.95 -11.91
CA PRO A 128 -13.80 3.58 -13.31
C PRO A 128 -12.71 4.28 -14.13
N LYS A 129 -12.24 3.63 -15.21
CA LYS A 129 -11.23 4.22 -16.09
C LYS A 129 -11.71 5.57 -16.62
N GLY A 130 -10.90 6.60 -16.42
CA GLY A 130 -11.21 7.98 -16.84
C GLY A 130 -12.10 8.78 -15.88
N SER A 131 -12.52 8.22 -14.74
CA SER A 131 -13.31 8.97 -13.75
C SER A 131 -12.54 10.09 -13.06
N VAL A 132 -11.24 9.92 -12.84
CA VAL A 132 -10.35 11.05 -12.51
C VAL A 132 -10.06 11.78 -13.82
N LYS A 133 -10.63 12.98 -13.97
CA LYS A 133 -10.54 13.74 -15.21
C LYS A 133 -9.09 14.14 -15.48
N CYS A 134 -8.71 14.20 -16.76
CA CYS A 134 -7.32 14.46 -17.17
C CYS A 134 -6.73 15.75 -16.56
N TYR A 135 -7.52 16.83 -16.46
CA TYR A 135 -7.08 18.10 -15.87
C TYR A 135 -6.83 18.00 -14.36
N GLN A 136 -7.41 17.02 -13.68
CA GLN A 136 -7.24 16.82 -12.23
C GLN A 136 -5.99 16.00 -11.90
N VAL A 137 -5.42 15.27 -12.87
CA VAL A 137 -4.31 14.33 -12.64
C VAL A 137 -3.09 15.01 -12.04
N HIS A 138 -2.69 16.17 -12.56
CA HIS A 138 -1.52 16.90 -12.06
C HIS A 138 -1.75 17.47 -10.66
N SER A 139 -2.89 18.12 -10.41
CA SER A 139 -3.21 18.63 -9.07
C SER A 139 -3.39 17.52 -8.04
N ARG A 140 -3.95 16.37 -8.44
CA ARG A 140 -4.04 15.17 -7.60
C ARG A 140 -2.64 14.70 -7.21
N ALA A 141 -1.73 14.53 -8.17
CA ALA A 141 -0.36 14.09 -7.88
C ALA A 141 0.34 15.06 -6.90
N ASN A 142 0.19 16.37 -7.09
CA ASN A 142 0.74 17.38 -6.18
C ASN A 142 0.18 17.25 -4.75
N VAL A 143 -1.12 16.97 -4.62
CA VAL A 143 -1.79 16.78 -3.32
C VAL A 143 -1.38 15.46 -2.67
N VAL A 144 -1.27 14.38 -3.44
CA VAL A 144 -0.81 13.07 -2.94
C VAL A 144 0.67 13.15 -2.50
N ASN A 145 1.53 13.79 -3.28
CA ASN A 145 2.92 14.07 -2.90
C ASN A 145 3.00 14.88 -1.59
N TRP A 146 2.11 15.85 -1.41
CA TRP A 146 1.98 16.58 -0.16
C TRP A 146 1.45 15.72 0.99
N LEU A 147 0.50 14.81 0.74
CA LEU A 147 0.00 13.87 1.75
C LEU A 147 1.07 12.92 2.26
N ILE A 148 2.03 12.51 1.43
CA ILE A 148 3.18 11.69 1.88
C ILE A 148 3.98 12.46 2.93
N LYS A 149 4.29 13.74 2.67
CA LYS A 149 4.93 14.63 3.67
C LYS A 149 4.10 14.78 4.93
N ALA A 150 2.77 14.93 4.77
CA ALA A 150 1.85 15.10 5.89
C ALA A 150 1.76 13.85 6.77
N GLN A 151 1.75 12.67 6.16
CA GLN A 151 1.75 11.39 6.86
C GLN A 151 3.00 11.22 7.72
N GLU A 152 4.19 11.52 7.18
CA GLU A 152 5.44 11.46 7.96
C GLU A 152 5.47 12.49 9.10
N TYR A 153 5.08 13.73 8.81
CA TYR A 153 5.04 14.79 9.83
C TYR A 153 4.09 14.45 10.98
N LEU A 154 2.95 13.81 10.68
CA LEU A 154 1.97 13.38 11.67
C LEU A 154 2.27 12.00 12.28
N ASN A 155 3.35 11.34 11.86
CA ASN A 155 3.71 9.99 12.24
C ASN A 155 2.53 9.00 12.11
N GLN A 156 1.82 9.06 10.98
CA GLN A 156 0.68 8.18 10.69
C GLN A 156 1.16 6.91 9.97
N PRO A 157 0.51 5.75 10.16
CA PRO A 157 0.90 4.53 9.47
C PRO A 157 0.59 4.59 7.96
N SER A 158 1.33 3.82 7.16
CA SER A 158 1.14 3.71 5.70
C SER A 158 -0.30 3.32 5.33
N THR A 159 -0.94 2.44 6.12
CA THR A 159 -2.36 2.06 6.00
C THR A 159 -3.31 3.27 5.94
N VAL A 160 -3.11 4.26 6.84
CA VAL A 160 -3.93 5.48 6.87
C VAL A 160 -3.75 6.27 5.59
N PHE A 161 -2.52 6.38 5.08
CA PHE A 161 -2.22 7.08 3.84
C PHE A 161 -2.90 6.43 2.61
N TYR A 162 -2.74 5.13 2.40
CA TYR A 162 -3.33 4.46 1.24
C TYR A 162 -4.87 4.50 1.25
N LYS A 163 -5.50 4.26 2.42
CA LYS A 163 -6.96 4.41 2.60
C LYS A 163 -7.41 5.84 2.32
N THR A 164 -6.66 6.84 2.77
CA THR A 164 -6.93 8.26 2.51
C THR A 164 -6.94 8.56 1.02
N VAL A 165 -5.89 8.15 0.29
CA VAL A 165 -5.79 8.44 -1.15
C VAL A 165 -6.92 7.77 -1.93
N ARG A 166 -7.28 6.53 -1.58
CA ARG A 166 -8.39 5.82 -2.22
C ARG A 166 -9.74 6.49 -1.99
N LEU A 167 -10.02 6.93 -0.76
CA LEU A 167 -11.22 7.71 -0.45
C LEU A 167 -11.22 9.07 -1.18
N PHE A 168 -10.07 9.75 -1.22
CA PHE A 168 -9.90 11.00 -1.95
C PHE A 168 -10.18 10.85 -3.44
N ASP A 169 -9.64 9.81 -4.08
CA ASP A 169 -9.90 9.50 -5.49
C ASP A 169 -11.38 9.24 -5.75
N THR A 170 -12.08 8.64 -4.79
CA THR A 170 -13.52 8.43 -4.91
C THR A 170 -14.30 9.75 -4.86
N VAL A 171 -13.85 10.73 -4.06
CA VAL A 171 -14.44 12.08 -4.07
C VAL A 171 -14.20 12.76 -5.41
N LEU A 172 -12.97 12.71 -5.93
CA LEU A 172 -12.63 13.32 -7.23
C LEU A 172 -13.39 12.68 -8.39
N ALA A 173 -13.58 11.37 -8.37
CA ALA A 173 -14.34 10.65 -9.38
C ALA A 173 -15.84 10.99 -9.37
N ALA A 174 -16.41 11.29 -8.20
CA ALA A 174 -17.83 11.54 -8.05
C ALA A 174 -18.21 13.03 -8.13
N THR A 175 -17.28 13.95 -7.89
CA THR A 175 -17.58 15.37 -7.70
C THR A 175 -16.56 16.28 -8.38
N ASP A 176 -17.05 17.34 -9.01
CA ASP A 176 -16.19 18.37 -9.60
C ASP A 176 -15.80 19.38 -8.54
N VAL A 177 -14.66 19.13 -7.91
CA VAL A 177 -14.10 19.95 -6.83
C VAL A 177 -13.09 20.93 -7.42
N PRO A 178 -13.04 22.19 -6.97
CA PRO A 178 -12.00 23.11 -7.40
C PRO A 178 -10.64 22.72 -6.78
N HIS A 179 -9.57 22.83 -7.57
CA HIS A 179 -8.23 22.36 -7.21
C HIS A 179 -7.68 22.92 -5.90
N ASN A 180 -8.05 24.14 -5.52
CA ASN A 180 -7.65 24.78 -4.26
C ASN A 180 -8.20 24.07 -3.01
N MET A 181 -9.30 23.31 -3.14
CA MET A 181 -9.89 22.56 -2.03
C MET A 181 -9.29 21.17 -1.84
N TYR A 182 -8.47 20.69 -2.79
CA TYR A 182 -8.00 19.31 -2.79
C TYR A 182 -7.20 18.98 -1.53
N GLN A 183 -6.26 19.86 -1.14
CA GLN A 183 -5.43 19.65 0.05
C GLN A 183 -6.29 19.59 1.32
N LEU A 184 -7.27 20.49 1.47
CA LEU A 184 -8.16 20.47 2.64
C LEU A 184 -9.00 19.19 2.68
N ILE A 185 -9.61 18.81 1.56
CA ILE A 185 -10.43 17.60 1.46
C ILE A 185 -9.59 16.37 1.77
N SER A 186 -8.43 16.20 1.14
CA SER A 186 -7.55 15.06 1.37
C SER A 186 -7.06 15.01 2.82
N PHE A 187 -6.77 16.16 3.43
CA PHE A 187 -6.32 16.24 4.82
C PHE A 187 -7.44 15.90 5.82
N VAL A 188 -8.67 16.38 5.60
CA VAL A 188 -9.82 16.01 6.43
C VAL A 188 -10.18 14.54 6.28
N ILE A 189 -10.07 13.98 5.06
CA ILE A 189 -10.21 12.52 4.85
C ILE A 189 -9.15 11.78 5.68
N MET A 190 -7.89 12.21 5.63
CA MET A 190 -6.82 11.58 6.42
C MET A 190 -7.15 11.59 7.92
N TRP A 191 -7.65 12.72 8.43
CA TRP A 191 -8.06 12.82 9.82
C TRP A 191 -9.23 11.90 10.18
N ILE A 192 -10.22 11.76 9.29
CA ILE A 192 -11.33 10.80 9.46
C ILE A 192 -10.79 9.37 9.53
N VAL A 193 -9.90 8.99 8.60
CA VAL A 193 -9.29 7.65 8.54
C VAL A 193 -8.45 7.38 9.79
N THR A 194 -7.63 8.34 10.24
CA THR A 194 -6.85 8.18 11.49
C THR A 194 -7.76 7.88 12.69
N LYS A 195 -8.90 8.57 12.81
CA LYS A 195 -9.87 8.30 13.88
C LYS A 195 -10.53 6.93 13.76
N PHE A 196 -10.78 6.48 12.53
CA PHE A 196 -11.37 5.17 12.26
C PHE A 196 -10.41 4.02 12.58
N GLU A 197 -9.12 4.16 12.25
CA GLU A 197 -8.09 3.15 12.53
C GLU A 197 -7.60 3.16 13.99
N ASN A 198 -8.23 3.94 14.88
CA ASN A 198 -7.83 4.12 16.28
C ASN A 198 -6.36 4.52 16.48
N VAL A 199 -5.79 5.22 15.50
CA VAL A 199 -4.43 5.76 15.59
C VAL A 199 -4.49 7.10 16.32
N HIS A 200 -3.43 7.47 17.03
CA HIS A 200 -3.36 8.78 17.69
C HIS A 200 -3.59 9.93 16.68
N PHE A 201 -4.73 10.60 16.79
CA PHE A 201 -5.12 11.68 15.89
C PHE A 201 -4.83 13.06 16.48
N PRO A 202 -4.46 14.06 15.64
CA PRO A 202 -4.33 15.43 16.09
C PRO A 202 -5.69 16.01 16.52
N THR A 203 -5.68 16.87 17.54
CA THR A 203 -6.87 17.65 17.93
C THR A 203 -7.28 18.62 16.82
N THR A 204 -8.54 19.04 16.79
CA THR A 204 -9.04 20.03 15.83
C THR A 204 -8.26 21.34 15.85
N LYS A 205 -7.78 21.76 17.02
CA LYS A 205 -6.89 22.92 17.17
C LYS A 205 -5.53 22.70 16.51
N LYS A 206 -4.95 21.50 16.63
CA LYS A 206 -3.69 21.14 15.97
C LYS A 206 -3.88 21.08 14.44
N LEU A 207 -5.01 20.58 13.95
CA LEU A 207 -5.34 20.60 12.52
C LEU A 207 -5.46 22.02 11.97
N ALA A 208 -6.20 22.91 12.65
CA ALA A 208 -6.34 24.30 12.22
C ALA A 208 -4.97 24.99 12.14
N LYS A 209 -4.09 24.75 13.13
CA LYS A 209 -2.70 25.23 13.10
C LYS A 209 -1.89 24.67 11.95
N LEU A 210 -2.03 23.38 11.62
CA LEU A 210 -1.35 22.77 10.46
C LEU A 210 -1.82 23.38 9.15
N CYS A 211 -3.07 23.81 9.09
CA CYS A 211 -3.63 24.60 8.01
C CYS A 211 -3.27 26.09 8.07
N ASN A 212 -2.27 26.51 8.85
CA ASN A 212 -1.91 27.92 9.09
C ASN A 212 -3.10 28.81 9.49
N ASN A 213 -4.10 28.23 10.16
CA ASN A 213 -5.38 28.86 10.50
C ASN A 213 -6.13 29.46 9.30
N VAL A 214 -5.83 29.01 8.07
CA VAL A 214 -6.54 29.40 6.84
C VAL A 214 -8.00 28.96 6.90
N TYR A 215 -8.27 27.85 7.61
CA TYR A 215 -9.61 27.30 7.81
C TYR A 215 -9.99 27.31 9.28
N THR A 216 -11.25 27.69 9.57
CA THR A 216 -11.79 27.64 10.93
C THR A 216 -12.11 26.21 11.35
N ILE A 217 -12.18 25.97 12.66
CA ILE A 217 -12.56 24.65 13.20
C ILE A 217 -13.96 24.24 12.71
N GLU A 218 -14.91 25.18 12.67
CA GLU A 218 -16.27 24.94 12.17
C GLU A 218 -16.28 24.51 10.70
N GLN A 219 -15.43 25.11 9.87
CA GLN A 219 -15.27 24.76 8.47
C GLN A 219 -14.76 23.32 8.31
N ILE A 220 -13.75 22.94 9.10
CA ILE A 220 -13.18 21.57 9.10
C ILE A 220 -14.25 20.55 9.53
N LEU A 221 -14.97 20.83 10.63
CA LEU A 221 -16.03 19.93 11.13
C LEU A 221 -17.21 19.80 10.16
N LYS A 222 -17.60 20.91 9.51
CA LYS A 222 -18.66 20.89 8.49
C LYS A 222 -18.25 20.05 7.28
N LEU A 223 -17.00 20.14 6.85
CA LEU A 223 -16.47 19.33 5.76
C LEU A 223 -16.40 17.85 6.15
N GLU A 224 -15.95 17.54 7.37
CA GLU A 224 -15.94 16.18 7.89
C GLU A 224 -17.35 15.56 7.82
N LYS A 225 -18.36 16.24 8.34
CA LYS A 225 -19.74 15.73 8.34
C LYS A 225 -20.22 15.43 6.92
N LYS A 226 -19.89 16.30 5.96
CA LYS A 226 -20.24 16.10 4.54
C LYS A 226 -19.54 14.87 3.95
N LEU A 227 -18.25 14.68 4.26
CA LEU A 227 -17.47 13.54 3.78
C LEU A 227 -18.00 12.22 4.35
N LEU A 228 -18.30 12.17 5.65
CA LEU A 228 -18.89 10.98 6.29
C LEU A 228 -20.24 10.59 5.67
N VAL A 229 -21.11 11.58 5.43
CA VAL A 229 -22.39 11.36 4.74
C VAL A 229 -22.18 10.89 3.30
N PHE A 230 -21.22 11.46 2.58
CA PHE A 230 -20.89 11.02 1.22
C PHE A 230 -20.40 9.58 1.15
N PHE A 231 -19.55 9.17 2.09
CA PHE A 231 -19.09 7.79 2.20
C PHE A 231 -20.18 6.85 2.74
N GLY A 232 -21.32 7.37 3.18
CA GLY A 232 -22.36 6.57 3.83
C GLY A 232 -21.85 5.90 5.11
N PHE A 233 -20.89 6.53 5.80
CA PHE A 233 -20.16 5.98 6.94
C PHE A 233 -19.39 4.68 6.66
N ASP A 234 -19.20 4.30 5.39
CA ASP A 234 -18.45 3.11 5.02
C ASP A 234 -17.01 3.46 4.62
N LEU A 235 -16.13 3.42 5.62
CA LEU A 235 -14.71 3.72 5.52
C LEU A 235 -13.84 2.45 5.38
N ASN A 236 -14.46 1.27 5.23
CA ASN A 236 -13.77 -0.02 5.13
C ASN A 236 -13.15 -0.22 3.74
N VAL A 237 -12.19 0.64 3.42
CA VAL A 237 -11.43 0.58 2.18
C VAL A 237 -10.32 -0.45 2.30
N PRO A 238 -10.09 -1.27 1.25
CA PRO A 238 -8.98 -2.21 1.21
C PRO A 238 -7.65 -1.52 1.50
N ASP A 239 -6.83 -2.17 2.32
CA ASP A 239 -5.50 -1.70 2.65
C ASP A 239 -4.46 -2.32 1.71
N THR A 240 -3.75 -1.50 0.95
CA THR A 240 -2.65 -1.97 0.11
C THR A 240 -1.54 -2.64 0.95
N ILE A 241 -1.27 -2.13 2.16
CA ILE A 241 -0.21 -2.65 3.02
C ILE A 241 -0.56 -4.05 3.54
N PHE A 242 -1.83 -4.31 3.86
CA PHE A 242 -2.31 -5.65 4.21
C PHE A 242 -1.93 -6.70 3.16
N TYR A 243 -2.11 -6.39 1.86
CA TYR A 243 -1.73 -7.32 0.79
C TYR A 243 -0.21 -7.46 0.64
N VAL A 244 0.56 -6.38 0.85
CA VAL A 244 2.03 -6.45 0.86
C VAL A 244 2.51 -7.42 1.95
N ASP A 245 2.00 -7.24 3.17
CA ASP A 245 2.32 -8.11 4.31
C ASP A 245 1.96 -9.56 3.98
N PHE A 246 0.74 -9.81 3.47
CA PHE A 246 0.30 -11.14 3.03
C PHE A 246 1.27 -11.80 2.04
N TYR A 247 1.66 -11.09 0.98
CA TYR A 247 2.55 -11.65 -0.04
C TYR A 247 3.95 -11.93 0.52
N ILE A 248 4.50 -11.04 1.33
CA ILE A 248 5.84 -11.22 1.92
C ILE A 248 5.86 -12.39 2.92
N ILE A 249 4.80 -12.54 3.71
CA ILE A 249 4.62 -13.65 4.65
C ILE A 249 4.52 -14.98 3.90
N LYS A 250 3.67 -15.06 2.86
CA LYS A 250 3.52 -16.28 2.06
C LYS A 250 4.79 -16.65 1.29
N LEU A 251 5.63 -15.67 0.95
CA LEU A 251 6.96 -15.92 0.39
C LEU A 251 7.99 -16.39 1.42
N ASN A 252 7.67 -16.32 2.71
CA ASN A 252 8.58 -16.59 3.82
C ASN A 252 9.92 -15.86 3.67
N HIS A 253 9.87 -14.60 3.23
CA HIS A 253 11.07 -13.78 2.97
C HIS A 253 10.92 -12.36 3.55
N PRO A 254 10.74 -12.22 4.88
CA PRO A 254 10.71 -10.92 5.52
C PRO A 254 12.10 -10.29 5.45
N SER A 255 12.20 -9.15 4.75
CA SER A 255 13.43 -8.37 4.66
C SER A 255 13.07 -6.89 4.73
N GLU A 256 13.72 -6.15 5.64
CA GLU A 256 13.52 -4.71 5.77
C GLU A 256 13.80 -3.97 4.45
N LEU A 257 14.82 -4.42 3.70
CA LEU A 257 15.16 -3.86 2.39
C LEU A 257 14.05 -4.13 1.37
N LEU A 258 13.45 -5.32 1.40
CA LEU A 258 12.32 -5.67 0.54
C LEU A 258 11.10 -4.81 0.88
N TYR A 259 10.75 -4.66 2.16
CA TYR A 259 9.64 -3.80 2.60
C TYR A 259 9.87 -2.35 2.16
N ASN A 260 11.05 -1.79 2.42
CA ASN A 260 11.39 -0.43 2.00
C ASN A 260 11.32 -0.27 0.46
N ALA A 261 11.75 -1.28 -0.30
CA ALA A 261 11.66 -1.26 -1.76
C ALA A 261 10.20 -1.28 -2.25
N VAL A 262 9.38 -2.15 -1.68
CA VAL A 262 7.95 -2.27 -2.04
C VAL A 262 7.19 -0.99 -1.70
N GLU A 263 7.36 -0.45 -0.50
CA GLU A 263 6.71 0.81 -0.13
C GLU A 263 7.16 1.97 -1.03
N TYR A 264 8.45 2.06 -1.36
CA TYR A 264 8.95 3.08 -2.30
C TYR A 264 8.28 2.96 -3.68
N ILE A 265 8.20 1.75 -4.23
CA ILE A 265 7.54 1.50 -5.52
C ILE A 265 6.06 1.91 -5.47
N LEU A 266 5.36 1.54 -4.39
CA LEU A 266 3.95 1.90 -4.19
C LEU A 266 3.75 3.41 -4.01
N GLU A 267 4.60 4.10 -3.25
CA GLU A 267 4.53 5.56 -3.08
C GLU A 267 4.91 6.34 -4.34
N CYS A 268 5.76 5.78 -5.20
CA CYS A 268 5.92 6.29 -6.56
C CYS A 268 4.63 6.08 -7.36
N TYR A 269 4.12 4.84 -7.41
CA TYR A 269 2.98 4.46 -8.23
C TYR A 269 1.68 5.16 -7.86
N ILE A 270 1.44 5.43 -6.58
CA ILE A 270 0.23 6.09 -6.12
C ILE A 270 0.09 7.51 -6.69
N LEU A 271 1.18 8.14 -7.19
CA LEU A 271 1.15 9.41 -7.93
C LEU A 271 0.65 9.25 -9.37
N HIS A 272 0.75 8.05 -9.95
CA HIS A 272 0.35 7.77 -11.32
C HIS A 272 -1.17 7.82 -11.49
N LYS A 273 -1.62 8.26 -12.67
CA LYS A 273 -3.06 8.43 -12.98
C LYS A 273 -3.87 7.13 -12.91
N THR A 274 -3.24 6.00 -13.22
CA THR A 274 -3.91 4.68 -13.25
C THR A 274 -4.04 4.06 -11.86
N SER A 275 -3.36 4.59 -10.84
CA SER A 275 -3.42 4.03 -9.47
C SER A 275 -4.84 3.94 -8.92
N SER A 276 -5.69 4.92 -9.19
CA SER A 276 -7.11 4.90 -8.77
C SER A 276 -7.95 3.79 -9.45
N THR A 277 -7.49 3.28 -10.59
CA THR A 277 -8.20 2.30 -11.44
C THR A 277 -7.77 0.85 -11.22
N VAL A 278 -6.71 0.64 -10.45
CA VAL A 278 -6.18 -0.70 -10.12
C VAL A 278 -6.54 -1.02 -8.66
N ILE A 279 -6.95 -2.27 -8.42
CA ILE A 279 -7.27 -2.79 -7.06
C ILE A 279 -6.02 -2.86 -6.18
N ALA A 280 -6.18 -2.72 -4.86
CA ALA A 280 -5.05 -2.64 -3.92
C ALA A 280 -4.18 -3.91 -3.93
N SER A 281 -4.83 -5.07 -4.05
CA SER A 281 -4.17 -6.37 -4.14
C SER A 281 -3.23 -6.51 -5.34
N VAL A 282 -3.67 -6.12 -6.55
CA VAL A 282 -2.83 -6.12 -7.76
C VAL A 282 -1.68 -5.13 -7.63
N GLN A 283 -1.90 -3.96 -7.03
CA GLN A 283 -0.83 -3.00 -6.77
C GLN A 283 0.25 -3.60 -5.85
N ALA A 284 -0.17 -4.23 -4.75
CA ALA A 284 0.74 -4.88 -3.83
C ALA A 284 1.52 -6.02 -4.51
N ALA A 285 0.83 -6.90 -5.25
CA ALA A 285 1.45 -7.99 -5.98
C ALA A 285 2.50 -7.48 -6.99
N ALA A 286 2.11 -6.53 -7.85
CA ALA A 286 3.01 -5.94 -8.84
C ALA A 286 4.22 -5.24 -8.21
N ALA A 287 4.05 -4.56 -7.07
CA ALA A 287 5.14 -3.92 -6.37
C ALA A 287 6.09 -4.92 -5.71
N VAL A 288 5.58 -5.99 -5.09
CA VAL A 288 6.38 -7.10 -4.54
C VAL A 288 7.16 -7.81 -5.65
N SER A 289 6.47 -8.15 -6.75
CA SER A 289 7.11 -8.69 -7.95
C SER A 289 8.23 -7.77 -8.44
N LEU A 290 7.95 -6.50 -8.67
CA LEU A 290 8.96 -5.57 -9.18
C LEU A 290 10.15 -5.42 -8.22
N ALA A 291 9.91 -5.32 -6.90
CA ALA A 291 10.96 -5.24 -5.90
C ALA A 291 11.86 -6.49 -5.92
N LEU A 292 11.27 -7.69 -5.99
CA LEU A 292 12.03 -8.95 -6.08
C LEU A 292 12.84 -9.04 -7.37
N ASN A 293 12.32 -8.51 -8.49
CA ASN A 293 12.99 -8.56 -9.80
C ASN A 293 14.27 -7.73 -9.75
N LEU A 294 14.16 -6.56 -9.13
CA LEU A 294 15.28 -5.66 -8.97
C LEU A 294 16.25 -6.21 -7.92
N LEU A 295 15.78 -6.61 -6.74
CA LEU A 295 16.67 -7.00 -5.63
C LEU A 295 17.29 -8.40 -5.81
N HIS A 296 16.52 -9.38 -6.31
CA HIS A 296 16.86 -10.79 -6.40
C HIS A 296 16.51 -11.42 -7.77
N PRO A 297 17.15 -11.00 -8.88
CA PRO A 297 16.77 -11.41 -10.24
C PRO A 297 16.89 -12.92 -10.50
N THR A 298 17.73 -13.64 -9.76
CA THR A 298 18.02 -15.07 -9.96
C THR A 298 17.35 -15.98 -8.92
N SER A 299 16.41 -15.46 -8.13
CA SER A 299 15.83 -16.19 -7.01
C SER A 299 14.63 -17.04 -7.40
N GLN A 300 14.50 -18.23 -6.79
CA GLN A 300 13.32 -19.11 -6.90
C GLN A 300 12.04 -18.49 -6.29
N LEU A 301 12.16 -17.35 -5.59
CA LEU A 301 11.02 -16.59 -5.06
C LEU A 301 9.97 -16.22 -6.12
N TRP A 302 10.38 -16.16 -7.39
CA TRP A 302 9.48 -15.93 -8.53
C TRP A 302 8.43 -17.02 -8.72
N ASP A 303 8.86 -18.28 -8.71
CA ASP A 303 7.95 -19.41 -8.87
C ASP A 303 6.98 -19.48 -7.70
N SER A 304 7.46 -19.21 -6.48
CA SER A 304 6.64 -19.12 -5.28
C SER A 304 5.63 -17.98 -5.36
N LEU A 305 6.02 -16.78 -5.80
CA LEU A 305 5.11 -15.65 -5.94
C LEU A 305 4.07 -15.89 -7.02
N SER A 306 4.46 -16.47 -8.16
CA SER A 306 3.54 -16.81 -9.25
C SER A 306 2.45 -17.78 -8.77
N ASN A 307 2.79 -18.75 -7.91
CA ASN A 307 1.79 -19.64 -7.30
C ASN A 307 0.84 -18.91 -6.34
N ILE A 308 1.33 -17.93 -5.57
CA ILE A 308 0.52 -17.13 -4.62
C ILE A 308 -0.38 -16.13 -5.34
N VAL A 309 0.14 -15.53 -6.42
CA VAL A 309 -0.46 -14.43 -7.18
C VAL A 309 -1.24 -14.94 -8.41
N GLY A 310 -1.21 -16.25 -8.68
CA GLY A 310 -1.74 -16.92 -9.88
C GLY A 310 -3.24 -16.74 -10.16
N TYR A 311 -3.94 -15.98 -9.33
CA TYR A 311 -5.29 -15.47 -9.59
C TYR A 311 -5.32 -14.31 -10.60
N TYR A 312 -4.22 -13.57 -10.77
CA TYR A 312 -4.12 -12.47 -11.75
C TYR A 312 -3.45 -12.93 -13.04
N SER A 313 -3.81 -12.30 -14.15
CA SER A 313 -3.13 -12.56 -15.42
C SER A 313 -1.75 -11.91 -15.46
N ASP A 314 -0.77 -12.57 -16.07
CA ASP A 314 0.58 -12.02 -16.28
C ASP A 314 0.55 -10.67 -17.01
N ILE A 315 -0.41 -10.51 -17.93
CA ILE A 315 -0.62 -9.27 -18.68
C ILE A 315 -1.00 -8.12 -17.73
N GLU A 316 -1.95 -8.35 -16.83
CA GLU A 316 -2.43 -7.34 -15.88
C GLU A 316 -1.31 -6.91 -14.91
N LEU A 317 -0.55 -7.87 -14.37
CA LEU A 317 0.57 -7.55 -13.49
C LEU A 317 1.68 -6.80 -14.22
N ASN A 318 2.05 -7.26 -15.42
CA ASN A 318 3.11 -6.61 -16.19
C ASN A 318 2.72 -5.18 -16.59
N ASP A 319 1.48 -4.93 -17.02
CA ASP A 319 1.00 -3.59 -17.34
C ASP A 319 1.16 -2.63 -16.15
N VAL A 320 0.79 -3.08 -14.94
CA VAL A 320 0.95 -2.29 -13.71
C VAL A 320 2.43 -2.09 -13.37
N MET A 321 3.26 -3.13 -13.49
CA MET A 321 4.71 -3.01 -13.27
C MET A 321 5.38 -2.03 -14.24
N GLN A 322 4.96 -2.00 -15.51
CA GLN A 322 5.46 -1.03 -16.49
C GLN A 322 5.05 0.40 -16.12
N ASP A 323 3.83 0.61 -15.65
CA ASP A 323 3.39 1.92 -15.14
C ASP A 323 4.18 2.33 -13.89
N MET A 324 4.48 1.40 -12.98
CA MET A 324 5.34 1.61 -11.81
C MET A 324 6.74 2.05 -12.23
N LEU A 325 7.37 1.34 -13.16
CA LEU A 325 8.70 1.66 -13.69
C LEU A 325 8.76 3.07 -14.30
N LYS A 326 7.79 3.41 -15.16
CA LYS A 326 7.68 4.76 -15.75
C LYS A 326 7.58 5.83 -14.67
N GLN A 327 6.77 5.57 -13.64
CA GLN A 327 6.58 6.53 -12.56
C GLN A 327 7.82 6.66 -11.67
N ILE A 328 8.55 5.57 -11.41
CA ILE A 328 9.84 5.60 -10.71
C ILE A 328 10.85 6.48 -11.46
N HIS A 329 10.99 6.30 -12.79
CA HIS A 329 11.86 7.15 -13.61
C HIS A 329 11.46 8.63 -13.56
N LYS A 330 10.16 8.91 -13.54
CA LYS A 330 9.66 10.29 -13.44
C LYS A 330 9.99 10.94 -12.10
N VAL A 331 9.82 10.21 -10.99
CA VAL A 331 10.15 10.70 -9.64
C VAL A 331 11.66 10.93 -9.48
N GLN A 332 12.50 10.23 -10.24
CA GLN A 332 13.95 10.42 -10.26
C GLN A 332 14.43 11.67 -11.03
N ASP A 333 13.57 12.40 -11.74
CA ASP A 333 13.93 13.66 -12.41
C ASP A 333 13.95 14.83 -11.40
N PRO A 334 15.06 15.59 -11.24
CA PRO A 334 15.12 16.70 -10.29
C PRO A 334 14.12 17.81 -10.58
N LYS A 335 13.63 17.88 -11.83
CA LYS A 335 12.63 18.87 -12.27
C LYS A 335 11.20 18.45 -11.97
N TYR A 336 10.97 17.20 -11.54
CA TYR A 336 9.62 16.73 -11.27
C TYR A 336 9.12 17.21 -9.90
N GLU A 337 8.01 17.95 -9.89
CA GLU A 337 7.44 18.55 -8.67
C GLU A 337 7.01 17.52 -7.62
N CYS A 338 6.59 16.32 -8.05
CA CYS A 338 6.15 15.24 -7.15
C CYS A 338 7.27 14.22 -6.86
N ARG A 339 8.48 14.71 -6.61
CA ARG A 339 9.68 13.88 -6.36
C ARG A 339 9.80 13.33 -4.93
N TYR A 340 8.94 13.75 -3.99
CA TYR A 340 9.15 13.45 -2.57
C TYR A 340 9.35 11.97 -2.21
N PRO A 341 8.68 10.97 -2.84
CA PRO A 341 8.99 9.57 -2.59
C PRO A 341 10.48 9.23 -2.78
N PHE A 342 11.14 9.79 -3.80
CA PHE A 342 12.57 9.58 -4.00
C PHE A 342 13.40 10.20 -2.89
N GLU A 343 13.04 11.39 -2.40
CA GLU A 343 13.74 12.06 -1.30
C GLU A 343 13.63 11.24 -0.01
N LYS A 344 12.40 10.84 0.36
CA LYS A 344 12.08 10.01 1.52
C LYS A 344 12.86 8.70 1.52
N TYR A 345 12.83 7.95 0.43
CA TYR A 345 13.47 6.63 0.34
C TYR A 345 14.95 6.68 -0.07
N SER A 346 15.53 7.87 -0.24
CA SER A 346 16.98 8.07 -0.34
C SER A 346 17.64 8.30 1.03
N ALA A 347 16.85 8.47 2.09
CA ALA A 347 17.35 8.62 3.44
C ALA A 347 18.02 7.35 3.97
N GLN A 348 18.90 7.51 4.96
CA GLN A 348 19.62 6.39 5.57
C GLN A 348 18.67 5.48 6.36
N GLU A 349 17.62 6.03 7.00
CA GLU A 349 16.61 5.23 7.71
C GLU A 349 15.82 4.31 6.77
N LYS A 350 15.77 4.65 5.48
CA LYS A 350 15.14 3.83 4.42
C LYS A 350 16.15 3.00 3.63
N GLN A 351 17.33 2.75 4.20
CA GLN A 351 18.43 1.98 3.61
C GLN A 351 18.87 2.49 2.22
N LYS A 352 18.59 3.77 1.90
CA LYS A 352 18.86 4.38 0.60
C LYS A 352 18.26 3.60 -0.58
N VAL A 353 17.14 2.91 -0.35
CA VAL A 353 16.57 1.96 -1.31
C VAL A 353 16.23 2.59 -2.66
N ALA A 354 15.80 3.86 -2.70
CA ALA A 354 15.54 4.57 -3.95
C ALA A 354 16.79 4.67 -4.83
N THR A 355 17.96 4.87 -4.22
CA THR A 355 19.25 4.92 -4.93
C THR A 355 19.71 3.52 -5.35
N ILE A 356 19.47 2.51 -4.52
CA ILE A 356 19.80 1.10 -4.84
C ILE A 356 19.01 0.65 -6.07
N LEU A 357 17.69 0.83 -6.06
CA LEU A 357 16.84 0.43 -7.18
C LEU A 357 17.18 1.20 -8.46
N LEU A 358 17.48 2.51 -8.36
CA LEU A 358 17.94 3.30 -9.50
C LEU A 358 19.19 2.70 -10.16
N ARG A 359 20.21 2.32 -9.38
CA ARG A 359 21.42 1.70 -9.93
C ARG A 359 21.12 0.39 -10.65
N LYS A 360 20.22 -0.41 -10.10
CA LYS A 360 19.83 -1.68 -10.70
C LYS A 360 19.04 -1.51 -12.00
N LEU A 361 18.17 -0.49 -12.07
CA LEU A 361 17.44 -0.14 -13.29
C LEU A 361 18.34 0.38 -14.42
N ILE A 362 19.49 0.98 -14.10
CA ILE A 362 20.48 1.41 -15.10
C ILE A 362 21.30 0.22 -15.60
N ALA A 363 21.48 -0.81 -14.77
CA ALA A 363 22.30 -1.98 -15.07
C ALA A 363 21.55 -3.09 -15.82
N SER A 364 20.21 -3.11 -15.74
CA SER A 364 19.29 -3.98 -16.48
C SER A 364 18.97 -3.40 -17.86
#